data_AF-A0A4S4BYK6-F1
#
_entry.id   AF-A0A4S4BYK6-F1
#
_cell.length_a   1.000
_cell.length_b   1.000
_cell.length_c   1.000
_cell.angle_alpha   90.00
_cell.angle_beta   90.00
_cell.angle_gamma   90.00
#
_symmetry.space_group_name_H-M   'P 1'
#
loop_
_entity.id
_entity.type
_entity.pdbx_description
1 polymer ?
#
loop_
_entity_poly.entity_id
_entity_poly.type
_entity_poly.pdbx_seq_one_letter_code
_entity_poly.pdbx_strand_id
1 'polypeptide(L)'
;MSKLDAVWRRAAGGDSVVIGYFGGSITVGEGASDRETASWRALTTRWFRERFPGADIRERNAAIGGTGSDLGAFRCGEDLLDANPDLVFVEFAVNDAGTDETRVERAMEGIVRQIRRRRPEAGIVLVYTAIRRWLEDKTKQVPRSVRAHERIAKHYGLGSVDAGRAMALFAAGEAGRIELLLPDGTHPSDRGHRLYADSVGEYLEQERMRYLCRAREDRGERQLPMPSAPLLPPALHRQPLEGHLLDAWKVAQPGWRRDSRSLKGKYPHMLTANEPGTVLRFTFAGTALGIYWLVAEDSGDIEWSVDGSVPERASAWDRYATQFARAHYVLLCDRLDDAMHTCTLTILSERQPLSAGTWIRIGAFLIGGSGGRERD
;
A
#
# COMPACT_ATOMS: atom_id res chain seq x y z
N MET A 1 19.74 0.39 18.11
CA MET A 1 20.16 1.17 16.92
C MET A 1 18.94 1.45 16.06
N SER A 2 18.84 2.66 15.49
CA SER A 2 17.73 3.03 14.60
C SER A 2 17.92 2.31 13.27
N LYS A 3 16.86 1.77 12.67
CA LYS A 3 16.95 1.06 11.39
C LYS A 3 17.29 2.01 10.22
N LEU A 4 17.20 3.33 10.44
CA LEU A 4 17.69 4.35 9.51
C LEU A 4 19.23 4.49 9.53
N ASP A 5 19.93 3.96 10.55
CA ASP A 5 21.39 4.04 10.65
C ASP A 5 22.10 3.38 9.45
N ALA A 6 21.50 2.35 8.84
CA ALA A 6 22.00 1.73 7.61
C ALA A 6 21.87 2.66 6.40
N VAL A 7 20.73 3.35 6.27
CA VAL A 7 20.46 4.33 5.21
C VAL A 7 21.47 5.47 5.29
N TRP A 8 21.70 6.01 6.48
CA TRP A 8 22.64 7.11 6.70
C TRP A 8 24.08 6.74 6.37
N ARG A 9 24.52 5.53 6.74
CA ARG A 9 25.86 5.05 6.40
C ARG A 9 26.07 4.91 4.90
N ARG A 10 25.11 4.30 4.20
CA ARG A 10 25.16 4.14 2.75
C ARG A 10 25.17 5.49 2.04
N ALA A 11 24.22 6.37 2.38
CA ALA A 11 24.13 7.70 1.79
C ALA A 11 25.40 8.55 2.05
N ALA A 12 25.93 8.53 3.27
CA ALA A 12 27.16 9.26 3.60
C ALA A 12 28.42 8.66 2.96
N GLY A 13 28.41 7.35 2.67
CA GLY A 13 29.48 6.65 1.95
C GLY A 13 29.49 6.86 0.44
N GLY A 14 28.44 7.50 -0.12
CA GLY A 14 28.27 7.65 -1.56
C GLY A 14 27.67 6.43 -2.26
N ASP A 15 27.16 5.45 -1.51
CA ASP A 15 26.50 4.27 -2.08
C ASP A 15 25.16 4.63 -2.72
N SER A 16 24.65 3.75 -3.58
CA SER A 16 23.27 3.85 -4.06
C SER A 16 22.26 3.56 -2.93
N VAL A 17 21.25 4.41 -2.81
CA VAL A 17 20.15 4.30 -1.85
C VAL A 17 18.83 4.35 -2.60
N VAL A 18 18.05 3.28 -2.50
CA VAL A 18 16.73 3.16 -3.10
C VAL A 18 15.66 3.52 -2.06
N ILE A 19 14.84 4.52 -2.37
CA ILE A 19 13.75 5.00 -1.53
C ILE A 19 12.42 4.56 -2.13
N GLY A 20 11.71 3.69 -1.44
CA GLY A 20 10.39 3.22 -1.81
C GLY A 20 9.29 4.07 -1.20
N TYR A 21 8.27 4.38 -2.00
CA TYR A 21 7.07 5.09 -1.58
C TYR A 21 5.86 4.22 -1.85
N PHE A 22 5.23 3.74 -0.78
CA PHE A 22 4.17 2.75 -0.85
C PHE A 22 2.90 3.28 -0.20
N GLY A 23 1.92 3.66 -1.02
CA GLY A 23 0.75 4.32 -0.51
C GLY A 23 -0.37 4.52 -1.51
N GLY A 24 -1.30 5.39 -1.13
CA GLY A 24 -2.48 5.74 -1.90
C GLY A 24 -2.28 6.89 -2.90
N SER A 25 -3.37 7.59 -3.21
CA SER A 25 -3.40 8.69 -4.19
C SER A 25 -2.56 9.89 -3.78
N ILE A 26 -2.49 10.19 -2.48
CA ILE A 26 -1.67 11.28 -1.95
C ILE A 26 -0.19 10.99 -2.20
N THR A 27 0.25 9.74 -1.99
CA THR A 27 1.61 9.29 -2.32
C THR A 27 1.90 9.28 -3.83
N VAL A 28 0.91 8.98 -4.68
CA VAL A 28 1.02 9.16 -6.15
C VAL A 28 1.33 10.63 -6.49
N GLY A 29 0.84 11.58 -5.68
CA GLY A 29 1.00 13.01 -5.91
C GLY A 29 -0.26 13.69 -6.46
N GLU A 30 -1.44 13.05 -6.36
CA GLU A 30 -2.72 13.71 -6.70
C GLU A 30 -2.84 15.07 -6.00
N GLY A 31 -3.36 16.06 -6.71
CA GLY A 31 -3.48 17.45 -6.25
C GLY A 31 -2.24 18.34 -6.44
N ALA A 32 -1.06 17.76 -6.66
CA ALA A 32 0.13 18.52 -7.05
C ALA A 32 0.01 19.04 -8.50
N SER A 33 0.58 20.21 -8.78
CA SER A 33 0.68 20.78 -10.12
C SER A 33 1.54 19.91 -11.05
N ASP A 34 2.58 19.31 -10.48
CA ASP A 34 3.40 18.27 -11.10
C ASP A 34 3.72 17.19 -10.06
N ARG A 35 3.26 15.96 -10.33
CA ARG A 35 3.41 14.81 -9.44
C ARG A 35 4.86 14.43 -9.20
N GLU A 36 5.75 14.69 -10.17
CA GLU A 36 7.15 14.26 -10.12
C GLU A 36 8.10 15.31 -9.54
N THR A 37 7.61 16.53 -9.27
CA THR A 37 8.45 17.62 -8.74
C THR A 37 7.85 18.34 -7.54
N ALA A 38 6.51 18.36 -7.40
CA ALA A 38 5.81 19.09 -6.34
C ALA A 38 5.09 18.19 -5.32
N SER A 39 4.98 16.88 -5.55
CA SER A 39 4.40 15.95 -4.57
C SER A 39 5.30 15.77 -3.35
N TRP A 40 4.71 15.43 -2.19
CA TRP A 40 5.48 15.24 -0.96
C TRP A 40 6.59 14.19 -1.12
N ARG A 41 6.28 13.11 -1.86
CA ARG A 41 7.20 12.07 -2.28
C ARG A 41 8.40 12.65 -3.03
N ALA A 42 8.14 13.35 -4.12
CA ALA A 42 9.18 13.93 -4.98
C ALA A 42 10.06 14.92 -4.21
N LEU A 43 9.43 15.74 -3.35
CA LEU A 43 10.12 16.68 -2.47
C LEU A 43 10.99 15.98 -1.42
N THR A 44 10.53 14.85 -0.85
CA THR A 44 11.34 14.01 0.05
C THR A 44 12.53 13.38 -0.71
N THR A 45 12.34 12.84 -1.91
CA THR A 45 13.46 12.34 -2.74
C THR A 45 14.47 13.45 -3.03
N ARG A 46 13.98 14.65 -3.36
CA ARG A 46 14.83 15.83 -3.58
C ARG A 46 15.65 16.19 -2.33
N TRP A 47 15.02 16.15 -1.15
CA TRP A 47 15.72 16.38 0.12
C TRP A 47 16.92 15.42 0.29
N PHE A 48 16.77 14.13 -0.04
CA PHE A 48 17.89 13.19 0.02
C PHE A 48 19.00 13.54 -0.97
N ARG A 49 18.65 13.89 -2.22
CA ARG A 49 19.62 14.29 -3.26
C ARG A 49 20.40 15.54 -2.86
N GLU A 50 19.73 16.51 -2.24
CA GLU A 50 20.36 17.74 -1.76
C GLU A 50 21.27 17.49 -0.55
N ARG A 51 20.90 16.56 0.34
CA ARG A 51 21.71 16.24 1.53
C ARG A 51 22.88 15.30 1.26
N PHE A 52 22.77 14.45 0.25
CA PHE A 52 23.78 13.46 -0.09
C PHE A 52 24.13 13.53 -1.59
N PRO A 53 24.74 14.64 -2.06
CA PRO A 53 25.02 14.83 -3.49
C PRO A 53 26.03 13.83 -4.06
N GLY A 54 26.79 13.13 -3.21
CA GLY A 54 27.73 12.08 -3.61
C GLY A 54 27.11 10.68 -3.70
N ALA A 55 25.84 10.48 -3.30
CA ALA A 55 25.16 9.20 -3.35
C ALA A 55 24.20 9.11 -4.55
N ASP A 56 24.03 7.91 -5.10
CA ASP A 56 23.03 7.65 -6.14
C ASP A 56 21.65 7.39 -5.51
N ILE A 57 20.85 8.45 -5.38
CA ILE A 57 19.50 8.41 -4.80
C ILE A 57 18.46 8.05 -5.86
N ARG A 58 17.90 6.85 -5.71
CA ARG A 58 16.88 6.30 -6.61
C ARG A 58 15.52 6.25 -5.94
N GLU A 59 14.49 6.61 -6.68
CA GLU A 59 13.11 6.55 -6.22
C GLU A 59 12.40 5.31 -6.81
N ARG A 60 11.63 4.62 -5.97
CA ARG A 60 10.62 3.65 -6.39
C ARG A 60 9.25 4.14 -5.93
N ASN A 61 8.51 4.77 -6.84
CA ASN A 61 7.10 5.08 -6.62
C ASN A 61 6.26 3.81 -6.84
N ALA A 62 5.81 3.21 -5.75
CA ALA A 62 4.96 2.02 -5.72
C ALA A 62 3.55 2.37 -5.21
N ALA A 63 3.10 3.62 -5.40
CA ALA A 63 1.79 4.06 -4.94
C ALA A 63 0.70 3.79 -5.98
N ILE A 64 -0.50 3.45 -5.51
CA ILE A 64 -1.68 3.28 -6.35
C ILE A 64 -2.83 4.10 -5.75
N GLY A 65 -3.36 5.03 -6.55
CA GLY A 65 -4.48 5.87 -6.14
C GLY A 65 -5.72 5.06 -5.77
N GLY A 66 -6.37 5.44 -4.67
CA GLY A 66 -7.62 4.84 -4.22
C GLY A 66 -7.51 3.46 -3.56
N THR A 67 -6.32 2.99 -3.19
CA THR A 67 -6.11 1.65 -2.61
C THR A 67 -5.61 1.72 -1.18
N GLY A 68 -6.11 0.82 -0.32
CA GLY A 68 -5.68 0.67 1.08
C GLY A 68 -4.50 -0.27 1.26
N SER A 69 -4.09 -0.42 2.53
CA SER A 69 -3.02 -1.34 2.93
C SER A 69 -3.35 -2.79 2.65
N ASP A 70 -4.64 -3.14 2.62
CA ASP A 70 -5.11 -4.50 2.36
C ASP A 70 -4.85 -4.98 0.93
N LEU A 71 -4.97 -4.14 -0.11
CA LEU A 71 -4.41 -4.47 -1.43
C LEU A 71 -2.88 -4.37 -1.41
N GLY A 72 -2.34 -3.38 -0.70
CA GLY A 72 -0.90 -3.20 -0.50
C GLY A 72 -0.20 -4.48 -0.04
N ALA A 73 -0.80 -5.24 0.86
CA ALA A 73 -0.30 -6.49 1.38
C ALA A 73 -0.03 -7.56 0.30
N PHE A 74 -0.77 -7.57 -0.80
CA PHE A 74 -0.60 -8.56 -1.88
C PHE A 74 0.29 -8.05 -3.02
N ARG A 75 0.33 -6.74 -3.25
CA ARG A 75 1.18 -6.15 -4.30
C ARG A 75 2.57 -5.74 -3.82
N CYS A 76 2.84 -5.83 -2.51
CA CYS A 76 4.10 -5.39 -1.90
C CYS A 76 5.32 -6.02 -2.60
N GLY A 77 5.28 -7.32 -2.89
CA GLY A 77 6.34 -8.02 -3.62
C GLY A 77 6.70 -7.37 -4.95
N GLU A 78 5.74 -7.37 -5.88
CA GLU A 78 5.91 -6.95 -7.27
C GLU A 78 6.10 -5.43 -7.41
N ASP A 79 5.32 -4.64 -6.66
CA ASP A 79 5.32 -3.20 -6.84
C ASP A 79 6.47 -2.52 -6.09
N LEU A 80 6.91 -3.06 -4.95
CA LEU A 80 7.89 -2.40 -4.08
C LEU A 80 9.18 -3.21 -3.93
N LEU A 81 9.09 -4.49 -3.57
CA LEU A 81 10.24 -5.27 -3.08
C LEU A 81 11.19 -5.73 -4.20
N ASP A 82 10.73 -5.77 -5.45
CA ASP A 82 11.58 -6.03 -6.61
C ASP A 82 12.66 -4.94 -6.79
N ALA A 83 12.43 -3.72 -6.29
CA ALA A 83 13.43 -2.65 -6.28
C ALA A 83 14.43 -2.73 -5.10
N ASN A 84 14.26 -3.68 -4.17
CA ASN A 84 15.09 -3.86 -2.98
C ASN A 84 15.36 -2.57 -2.16
N PRO A 85 14.32 -1.82 -1.75
CA PRO A 85 14.45 -0.49 -1.15
C PRO A 85 15.24 -0.48 0.17
N ASP A 86 16.11 0.51 0.35
CA ASP A 86 16.86 0.81 1.59
C ASP A 86 15.97 1.47 2.65
N LEU A 87 15.01 2.27 2.18
CA LEU A 87 14.06 3.01 3.01
C LEU A 87 12.68 2.93 2.34
N VAL A 88 11.65 2.63 3.11
CA VAL A 88 10.27 2.63 2.64
C VAL A 88 9.44 3.61 3.47
N PHE A 89 8.77 4.54 2.80
CA PHE A 89 7.66 5.28 3.37
C PHE A 89 6.35 4.57 3.06
N VAL A 90 5.54 4.30 4.09
CA VAL A 90 4.23 3.64 3.95
C VAL A 90 3.12 4.59 4.37
N GLU A 91 2.15 4.83 3.49
CA GLU A 91 1.11 5.85 3.63
C GLU A 91 -0.24 5.34 3.12
N PHE A 92 -1.06 4.78 4.03
CA PHE A 92 -2.39 4.26 3.70
C PHE A 92 -3.50 4.73 4.66
N ALA A 93 -3.19 5.53 5.68
CA ALA A 93 -4.14 5.81 6.76
C ALA A 93 -5.46 6.41 6.25
N VAL A 94 -5.40 7.34 5.28
CA VAL A 94 -6.59 7.93 4.66
C VAL A 94 -7.40 6.90 3.86
N ASN A 95 -6.72 6.01 3.12
CA ASN A 95 -7.37 4.96 2.34
C ASN A 95 -7.99 3.87 3.22
N ASP A 96 -7.40 3.60 4.37
CA ASP A 96 -7.86 2.62 5.35
C ASP A 96 -8.98 3.14 6.26
N ALA A 97 -9.40 4.40 6.11
CA ALA A 97 -10.33 5.07 7.02
C ALA A 97 -11.69 4.36 7.18
N GLY A 98 -12.12 3.64 6.15
CA GLY A 98 -13.38 2.88 6.14
C GLY A 98 -13.23 1.39 6.45
N THR A 99 -12.01 0.92 6.70
CA THR A 99 -11.70 -0.51 6.90
C THR A 99 -11.65 -0.83 8.40
N ASP A 100 -12.06 -2.05 8.76
CA ASP A 100 -11.95 -2.55 10.14
C ASP A 100 -10.50 -2.46 10.66
N GLU A 101 -10.32 -2.00 11.91
CA GLU A 101 -8.99 -1.79 12.50
C GLU A 101 -8.16 -3.08 12.52
N THR A 102 -8.77 -4.25 12.79
CA THR A 102 -8.04 -5.53 12.81
C THR A 102 -7.54 -5.91 11.42
N ARG A 103 -8.34 -5.66 10.37
CA ARG A 103 -7.93 -5.91 8.99
C ARG A 103 -6.80 -4.96 8.57
N VAL A 104 -6.89 -3.68 8.93
CA VAL A 104 -5.83 -2.69 8.70
C VAL A 104 -4.53 -3.12 9.38
N GLU A 105 -4.59 -3.53 10.64
CA GLU A 105 -3.40 -3.98 11.37
C GLU A 105 -2.76 -5.21 10.75
N ARG A 106 -3.57 -6.23 10.39
CA ARG A 106 -3.07 -7.43 9.71
C ARG A 106 -2.37 -7.09 8.39
N ALA A 107 -2.93 -6.18 7.60
CA ALA A 107 -2.36 -5.74 6.34
C ALA A 107 -1.06 -4.95 6.52
N MET A 108 -1.06 -3.97 7.41
CA MET A 108 0.14 -3.19 7.73
C MET A 108 1.25 -4.07 8.33
N GLU A 109 0.90 -5.02 9.20
CA GLU A 109 1.82 -6.00 9.73
C GLU A 109 2.44 -6.86 8.62
N GLY A 110 1.63 -7.38 7.70
CA GLY A 110 2.14 -8.17 6.58
C GLY A 110 3.04 -7.37 5.65
N ILE A 111 2.73 -6.10 5.36
CA ILE A 111 3.63 -5.20 4.60
C ILE A 111 4.98 -5.07 5.31
N VAL A 112 4.96 -4.75 6.61
CA VAL A 112 6.19 -4.57 7.41
C VAL A 112 7.02 -5.86 7.43
N ARG A 113 6.38 -7.01 7.65
CA ARG A 113 7.07 -8.30 7.71
C ARG A 113 7.62 -8.70 6.34
N GLN A 114 6.91 -8.47 5.24
CA GLN A 114 7.43 -8.70 3.89
C GLN A 114 8.67 -7.84 3.59
N ILE A 115 8.63 -6.54 3.90
CA ILE A 115 9.80 -5.65 3.74
C ILE A 115 10.98 -6.17 4.55
N ARG A 116 10.75 -6.56 5.81
CA ARG A 116 11.81 -7.05 6.71
C ARG A 116 12.37 -8.41 6.31
N ARG A 117 11.54 -9.31 5.75
CA ARG A 117 12.01 -10.60 5.20
C ARG A 117 12.88 -10.37 3.97
N ARG A 118 12.49 -9.45 3.09
CA ARG A 118 13.27 -9.11 1.90
C ARG A 118 14.59 -8.42 2.25
N ARG A 119 14.53 -7.47 3.17
CA ARG A 119 15.67 -6.64 3.58
C ARG A 119 15.59 -6.29 5.07
N PRO A 120 16.22 -7.09 5.94
CA PRO A 120 16.12 -6.94 7.40
C PRO A 120 16.52 -5.56 7.93
N GLU A 121 17.47 -4.90 7.28
CA GLU A 121 18.00 -3.59 7.64
C GLU A 121 17.23 -2.40 7.04
N ALA A 122 16.24 -2.62 6.16
CA ALA A 122 15.52 -1.53 5.51
C ALA A 122 14.90 -0.56 6.54
N GLY A 123 15.03 0.74 6.32
CA GLY A 123 14.25 1.74 7.06
C GLY A 123 12.78 1.61 6.70
N ILE A 124 11.87 1.71 7.68
CA ILE A 124 10.44 1.80 7.43
C ILE A 124 9.91 2.97 8.26
N VAL A 125 9.24 3.91 7.60
CA VAL A 125 8.62 5.07 8.21
C VAL A 125 7.15 5.11 7.79
N LEU A 126 6.24 5.11 8.76
CA LEU A 126 4.83 5.31 8.48
C LEU A 126 4.54 6.80 8.36
N VAL A 127 3.79 7.21 7.34
CA VAL A 127 3.39 8.60 7.15
C VAL A 127 1.88 8.69 7.23
N TYR A 128 1.38 9.58 8.07
CA TYR A 128 -0.05 9.84 8.23
C TYR A 128 -0.40 11.17 7.59
N THR A 129 -1.04 11.09 6.43
CA THR A 129 -1.67 12.23 5.76
C THR A 129 -3.03 12.51 6.39
N ALA A 130 -3.66 13.62 6.01
CA ALA A 130 -4.97 13.99 6.50
C ALA A 130 -5.91 14.43 5.39
N ILE A 131 -7.19 14.42 5.74
CA ILE A 131 -8.30 14.88 4.92
C ILE A 131 -9.09 15.92 5.70
N ARG A 132 -9.80 16.80 4.99
CA ARG A 132 -10.47 17.96 5.58
C ARG A 132 -11.37 17.58 6.75
N ARG A 133 -12.19 16.53 6.58
CA ARG A 133 -13.10 16.04 7.64
C ARG A 133 -12.40 15.63 8.94
N TRP A 134 -11.14 15.20 8.88
CA TRP A 134 -10.35 14.87 10.08
C TRP A 134 -9.77 16.12 10.74
N LEU A 135 -9.34 17.09 9.93
CA LEU A 135 -8.80 18.36 10.41
C LEU A 135 -9.87 19.24 11.06
N GLU A 136 -11.12 19.15 10.57
CA GLU A 136 -12.28 19.87 11.09
C GLU A 136 -12.99 19.16 12.26
N ASP A 137 -12.55 17.95 12.63
CA ASP A 137 -13.16 17.19 13.72
C ASP A 137 -12.91 17.87 15.08
N LYS A 138 -13.96 18.49 15.61
CA LYS A 138 -13.94 19.19 16.90
C LYS A 138 -13.69 18.26 18.10
N THR A 139 -13.93 16.96 17.96
CA THR A 139 -13.64 15.99 19.01
C THR A 139 -12.14 15.73 19.15
N LYS A 140 -11.34 16.11 18.15
CA LYS A 140 -9.87 15.92 18.09
C LYS A 140 -9.45 14.46 18.30
N GLN A 141 -10.33 13.52 17.96
CA GLN A 141 -10.01 12.10 18.06
C GLN A 141 -9.02 11.73 16.96
N VAL A 142 -8.00 10.95 17.34
CA VAL A 142 -7.07 10.36 16.35
C VAL A 142 -7.87 9.39 15.46
N PRO A 143 -7.81 9.51 14.12
CA PRO A 143 -8.51 8.61 13.21
C PRO A 143 -8.22 7.15 13.48
N ARG A 144 -9.22 6.27 13.29
CA ARG A 144 -9.11 4.84 13.63
C ARG A 144 -7.94 4.16 12.91
N SER A 145 -7.80 4.41 11.61
CA SER A 145 -6.70 3.89 10.80
C SER A 145 -5.33 4.38 11.26
N VAL A 146 -5.19 5.66 11.64
CA VAL A 146 -3.94 6.20 12.20
C VAL A 146 -3.58 5.46 13.50
N ARG A 147 -4.55 5.22 14.40
CA ARG A 147 -4.29 4.46 15.63
C ARG A 147 -3.87 3.01 15.34
N ALA A 148 -4.52 2.35 14.39
CA ALA A 148 -4.16 1.01 13.95
C ALA A 148 -2.73 0.95 13.42
N HIS A 149 -2.36 1.90 12.56
CA HIS A 149 -1.00 2.01 12.01
C HIS A 149 0.03 2.28 13.11
N GLU A 150 -0.28 3.14 14.08
CA GLU A 150 0.59 3.44 15.23
C GLU A 150 0.81 2.23 16.15
N ARG A 151 -0.20 1.37 16.33
CA ARG A 151 -0.03 0.10 17.07
C ARG A 151 0.99 -0.80 16.37
N ILE A 152 0.95 -0.88 15.03
CA ILE A 152 1.97 -1.59 14.24
C ILE A 152 3.33 -0.91 14.35
N ALA A 153 3.40 0.42 14.23
CA ALA A 153 4.66 1.15 14.37
C ALA A 153 5.33 0.87 15.72
N LYS A 154 4.57 0.96 16.81
CA LYS A 154 5.05 0.69 18.16
C LYS A 154 5.51 -0.76 18.33
N HIS A 155 4.73 -1.74 17.86
CA HIS A 155 5.07 -3.16 17.98
C HIS A 155 6.38 -3.53 17.27
N TYR A 156 6.61 -2.93 16.10
CA TYR A 156 7.81 -3.22 15.27
C TYR A 156 8.97 -2.23 15.45
N GLY A 157 8.82 -1.24 16.33
CA GLY A 157 9.80 -0.18 16.56
C GLY A 157 10.08 0.65 15.31
N LEU A 158 9.03 1.03 14.59
CA LEU A 158 9.12 1.82 13.35
C LEU A 158 9.10 3.32 13.65
N GLY A 159 9.67 4.11 12.74
CA GLY A 159 9.43 5.54 12.72
C GLY A 159 8.03 5.86 12.21
N SER A 160 7.45 6.95 12.68
CA SER A 160 6.20 7.48 12.14
C SER A 160 6.19 9.01 12.11
N VAL A 161 5.50 9.57 11.13
CA VAL A 161 5.35 11.01 10.91
C VAL A 161 3.87 11.34 10.74
N ASP A 162 3.31 12.09 11.69
CA ASP A 162 1.96 12.63 11.59
C ASP A 162 1.95 13.97 10.84
N ALA A 163 2.08 13.88 9.51
CA ALA A 163 2.06 15.03 8.62
C ALA A 163 0.68 15.73 8.60
N GLY A 164 -0.38 14.97 8.86
CA GLY A 164 -1.73 15.49 9.05
C GLY A 164 -1.84 16.45 10.23
N ARG A 165 -1.22 16.12 11.37
CA ARG A 165 -1.17 17.01 12.54
C ARG A 165 -0.37 18.28 12.26
N ALA A 166 0.74 18.19 11.53
CA ALA A 166 1.50 19.38 11.13
C ALA A 166 0.64 20.32 10.25
N MET A 167 -0.11 19.76 9.30
CA MET A 167 -1.08 20.52 8.49
C MET A 167 -2.18 21.15 9.34
N ALA A 168 -2.69 20.46 10.37
CA ALA A 168 -3.69 21.00 11.29
C ALA A 168 -3.17 22.23 12.06
N LEU A 169 -1.94 22.16 12.57
CA LEU A 169 -1.29 23.27 13.27
C LEU A 169 -1.07 24.47 12.35
N PHE A 170 -0.63 24.21 11.12
CA PHE A 170 -0.47 25.25 10.11
C PHE A 170 -1.79 25.93 9.77
N ALA A 171 -2.85 25.15 9.52
CA ALA A 171 -4.17 25.67 9.21
C ALA A 171 -4.72 26.54 10.35
N ALA A 172 -4.48 26.18 11.62
CA ALA A 172 -4.89 26.98 12.77
C ALA A 172 -4.23 28.37 12.79
N GLY A 173 -2.97 28.49 12.35
CA GLY A 173 -2.26 29.77 12.21
C GLY A 173 -2.74 30.63 11.04
N GLU A 174 -3.36 30.01 10.02
CA GLU A 174 -3.87 30.64 8.79
C GLU A 174 -5.39 30.88 8.83
N ALA A 175 -5.92 31.18 10.01
CA ALA A 175 -7.35 31.39 10.25
C ALA A 175 -8.25 30.23 9.76
N GLY A 176 -7.73 29.00 9.73
CA GLY A 176 -8.50 27.79 9.42
C GLY A 176 -8.73 27.51 7.94
N ARG A 177 -7.99 28.15 7.01
CA ARG A 177 -8.18 28.00 5.54
C ARG A 177 -7.64 26.66 4.99
N ILE A 178 -8.23 25.54 5.42
CA ILE A 178 -7.85 24.18 5.04
C ILE A 178 -8.02 23.94 3.53
N GLU A 179 -8.96 24.65 2.88
CA GLU A 179 -9.23 24.52 1.44
C GLU A 179 -8.04 24.91 0.57
N LEU A 180 -7.15 25.79 1.07
CA LEU A 180 -5.90 26.12 0.36
C LEU A 180 -4.93 24.95 0.34
N LEU A 181 -5.02 24.06 1.32
CA LEU A 181 -4.14 22.92 1.51
C LEU A 181 -4.75 21.65 0.90
N LEU A 182 -6.06 21.47 1.04
CA LEU A 182 -6.84 20.32 0.54
C LEU A 182 -8.05 20.82 -0.27
N PRO A 183 -7.89 21.25 -1.54
CA PRO A 183 -8.97 21.89 -2.30
C PRO A 183 -10.22 21.02 -2.50
N ASP A 184 -10.05 19.73 -2.76
CA ASP A 184 -11.14 18.74 -2.89
C ASP A 184 -11.47 18.03 -1.56
N GLY A 185 -10.79 18.42 -0.48
CA GLY A 185 -10.93 17.85 0.85
C GLY A 185 -10.12 16.58 1.11
N THR A 186 -9.40 16.06 0.11
CA THR A 186 -8.60 14.82 0.22
C THR A 186 -7.18 14.98 -0.31
N HIS A 187 -7.01 15.47 -1.53
CA HIS A 187 -5.73 15.56 -2.21
C HIS A 187 -5.10 16.94 -1.97
N PRO A 188 -3.83 16.98 -1.52
CA PRO A 188 -3.21 18.24 -1.18
C PRO A 188 -2.79 19.03 -2.42
N SER A 189 -2.91 20.35 -2.34
CA SER A 189 -2.28 21.27 -3.29
C SER A 189 -0.74 21.23 -3.15
N ASP A 190 0.00 21.93 -4.02
CA ASP A 190 1.46 22.07 -3.86
C ASP A 190 1.87 22.55 -2.47
N ARG A 191 1.09 23.47 -1.88
CA ARG A 191 1.33 23.96 -0.51
C ARG A 191 1.10 22.84 0.52
N GLY A 192 0.05 22.04 0.35
CA GLY A 192 -0.22 20.90 1.22
C GLY A 192 0.84 19.80 1.11
N HIS A 193 1.25 19.45 -0.11
CA HIS A 193 2.34 18.51 -0.37
C HIS A 193 3.65 18.99 0.23
N ARG A 194 3.94 20.30 0.13
CA ARG A 194 5.13 20.88 0.74
C ARG A 194 5.13 20.74 2.26
N LEU A 195 4.01 21.01 2.94
CA LEU A 195 3.91 20.81 4.40
C LEU A 195 4.15 19.35 4.81
N TYR A 196 3.62 18.39 4.04
CA TYR A 196 3.88 16.98 4.29
C TYR A 196 5.37 16.64 4.09
N ALA A 197 5.99 17.13 3.01
CA ALA A 197 7.42 16.92 2.76
C ALA A 197 8.30 17.54 3.83
N ASP A 198 7.99 18.76 4.29
CA ASP A 198 8.74 19.45 5.33
C ASP A 198 8.65 18.67 6.67
N SER A 199 7.45 18.16 7.01
CA SER A 199 7.27 17.31 8.21
C SER A 199 8.11 16.04 8.17
N VAL A 200 8.17 15.39 6.99
CA VAL A 200 9.03 14.22 6.78
C VAL A 200 10.51 14.62 6.83
N GLY A 201 10.90 15.72 6.18
CA GLY A 201 12.27 16.22 6.18
C GLY A 201 12.80 16.58 7.57
N GLU A 202 11.96 17.20 8.41
CA GLU A 202 12.28 17.48 9.82
C GLU A 202 12.53 16.20 10.61
N TYR A 203 11.66 15.20 10.46
CA TYR A 203 11.85 13.89 11.10
C TYR A 203 13.16 13.23 10.65
N LEU A 204 13.44 13.22 9.35
CA LEU A 204 14.66 12.63 8.80
C LEU A 204 15.91 13.35 9.31
N GLU A 205 15.89 14.68 9.40
CA GLU A 205 17.01 15.46 9.91
C GLU A 205 17.26 15.19 11.40
N GLN A 206 16.20 15.04 12.20
CA GLN A 206 16.31 14.65 13.61
C GLN A 206 16.92 13.26 13.76
N GLU A 207 16.46 12.28 12.98
CA GLU A 207 17.03 10.91 13.00
C GLU A 207 18.48 10.89 12.54
N ARG A 208 18.82 11.67 11.52
CA ARG A 208 20.20 11.84 11.03
C ARG A 208 21.09 12.44 12.11
N MET A 209 20.62 13.48 12.81
CA MET A 209 21.38 14.11 13.89
C MET A 209 21.61 13.15 15.06
N ARG A 210 20.57 12.40 15.45
CA ARG A 210 20.69 11.34 16.48
C ARG A 210 21.72 10.27 16.08
N TYR A 211 21.75 9.87 14.81
CA TYR A 211 22.76 8.96 14.29
C TYR A 211 24.17 9.55 14.39
N LEU A 212 24.36 10.81 14.00
CA LEU A 212 25.67 11.47 14.07
C LEU A 212 26.18 11.62 15.51
N CYS A 213 25.31 11.89 16.48
CA CYS A 213 25.71 11.94 17.89
C CYS A 213 26.23 10.57 18.37
N ARG A 214 25.47 9.48 18.13
CA ARG A 214 25.90 8.11 18.47
C ARG A 214 27.21 7.72 17.79
N ALA A 215 27.32 8.00 16.49
CA ALA A 215 28.52 7.66 15.71
C ALA A 215 29.78 8.43 16.16
N ARG A 216 29.63 9.59 16.84
CA ARG A 216 30.74 10.32 17.45
C ARG A 216 31.16 9.71 18.79
N GLU A 217 30.20 9.29 19.60
CA GLU A 217 30.44 8.59 20.87
C GLU A 217 31.17 7.25 20.64
N ASP A 218 30.75 6.48 19.64
CA ASP A 218 31.36 5.20 19.26
C ASP A 218 32.80 5.34 18.67
N ARG A 219 33.21 6.52 18.20
CA ARG A 219 34.61 6.73 17.77
C ARG A 219 35.61 6.74 18.93
N GLY A 220 35.13 6.78 20.19
CA GLY A 220 35.93 6.63 21.40
C GLY A 220 36.14 5.18 21.85
N GLU A 221 35.30 4.23 21.44
CA GLU A 221 35.37 2.82 21.84
C GLU A 221 35.06 1.90 20.65
N ARG A 222 36.03 1.05 20.27
CA ARG A 222 35.96 -0.10 19.34
C ARG A 222 34.73 -0.18 18.45
N GLN A 223 34.96 -0.02 17.15
CA GLN A 223 34.05 -0.34 16.03
C GLN A 223 33.10 -1.51 16.38
N LEU A 224 31.91 -1.17 16.86
CA LEU A 224 30.93 -2.17 17.29
C LEU A 224 30.57 -3.01 16.05
N PRO A 225 30.62 -4.35 16.14
CA PRO A 225 30.18 -5.19 15.04
C PRO A 225 28.75 -4.83 14.67
N MET A 226 28.44 -4.86 13.38
CA MET A 226 27.07 -4.79 12.88
C MET A 226 26.21 -5.75 13.70
N PRO A 227 25.24 -5.29 14.50
CA PRO A 227 24.34 -6.22 15.13
C PRO A 227 23.63 -6.97 14.01
N SER A 228 23.61 -8.30 14.13
CA SER A 228 22.71 -9.16 13.37
C SER A 228 21.34 -8.49 13.35
N ALA A 229 20.72 -8.38 12.18
CA ALA A 229 19.42 -7.75 12.06
C ALA A 229 18.49 -8.35 13.14
N PRO A 230 17.89 -7.54 14.01
CA PRO A 230 17.10 -8.07 15.12
C PRO A 230 16.01 -8.95 14.52
N LEU A 231 15.89 -10.18 15.06
CA LEU A 231 14.80 -11.09 14.72
C LEU A 231 13.49 -10.32 14.81
N LEU A 232 12.63 -10.49 13.81
CA LEU A 232 11.30 -9.88 13.85
C LEU A 232 10.62 -10.28 15.16
N PRO A 233 9.96 -9.35 15.88
CA PRO A 233 9.15 -9.74 17.02
C PRO A 233 8.09 -10.76 16.57
N PRO A 234 7.55 -11.55 17.51
CA PRO A 234 6.37 -12.36 17.25
C PRO A 234 5.30 -11.52 16.56
N ALA A 235 4.57 -12.12 15.62
CA ALA A 235 3.48 -11.43 14.96
C ALA A 235 2.43 -11.00 16.01
N LEU A 236 1.97 -9.76 15.91
CA LEU A 236 0.90 -9.19 16.71
C LEU A 236 -0.41 -9.91 16.43
N HIS A 237 -0.66 -10.24 15.15
CA HIS A 237 -1.79 -11.03 14.73
C HIS A 237 -1.36 -12.45 14.37
N ARG A 238 -2.24 -13.43 14.66
CA ARG A 238 -2.01 -14.85 14.34
C ARG A 238 -1.81 -15.09 12.84
N GLN A 239 -2.51 -14.33 12.00
CA GLN A 239 -2.44 -14.40 10.54
C GLN A 239 -2.31 -12.98 10.00
N PRO A 240 -1.09 -12.40 9.97
CA PRO A 240 -0.84 -11.18 9.22
C PRO A 240 -1.28 -11.36 7.78
N LEU A 241 -1.84 -10.31 7.18
CA LEU A 241 -2.25 -10.36 5.78
C LEU A 241 -1.05 -10.00 4.92
N GLU A 242 -0.47 -11.00 4.29
CA GLU A 242 0.60 -10.88 3.30
C GLU A 242 0.31 -11.83 2.15
N GLY A 243 0.80 -11.53 0.95
CA GLY A 243 0.49 -12.34 -0.22
C GLY A 243 1.16 -11.86 -1.49
N HIS A 244 0.65 -12.35 -2.61
CA HIS A 244 1.10 -11.99 -3.95
C HIS A 244 -0.09 -11.85 -4.91
N LEU A 245 0.14 -11.31 -6.10
CA LEU A 245 -0.84 -11.28 -7.17
C LEU A 245 -0.63 -12.50 -8.08
N LEU A 246 -1.65 -13.37 -8.17
CA LEU A 246 -1.71 -14.40 -9.20
C LEU A 246 -2.32 -13.78 -10.46
N ASP A 247 -1.48 -13.56 -11.46
CA ASP A 247 -1.90 -13.07 -12.78
C ASP A 247 -3.03 -13.94 -13.37
N ALA A 248 -4.18 -13.31 -13.67
CA ALA A 248 -5.36 -14.02 -14.15
C ALA A 248 -5.13 -14.70 -15.51
N TRP A 249 -4.18 -14.23 -16.32
CA TRP A 249 -3.83 -14.91 -17.58
C TRP A 249 -3.28 -16.32 -17.38
N LYS A 250 -2.69 -16.62 -16.21
CA LYS A 250 -2.14 -17.94 -15.89
C LYS A 250 -3.22 -19.01 -15.66
N VAL A 251 -4.45 -18.59 -15.34
CA VAL A 251 -5.58 -19.49 -15.09
C VAL A 251 -6.64 -19.47 -16.20
N ALA A 252 -6.32 -18.86 -17.35
CA ALA A 252 -7.22 -18.75 -18.50
C ALA A 252 -7.75 -20.12 -18.95
N GLN A 253 -9.06 -20.20 -19.19
CA GLN A 253 -9.81 -21.40 -19.53
C GLN A 253 -10.81 -21.13 -20.66
N PRO A 254 -11.39 -22.17 -21.31
CA PRO A 254 -12.45 -21.97 -22.29
C PRO A 254 -13.57 -21.04 -21.77
N GLY A 255 -14.04 -20.13 -22.63
CA GLY A 255 -14.98 -19.06 -22.25
C GLY A 255 -14.31 -17.76 -21.78
N TRP A 256 -13.04 -17.83 -21.34
CA TRP A 256 -12.27 -16.65 -20.92
C TRP A 256 -11.24 -16.23 -21.97
N ARG A 257 -11.14 -14.93 -22.21
CA ARG A 257 -10.23 -14.32 -23.21
C ARG A 257 -9.18 -13.48 -22.53
N ARG A 258 -7.92 -13.67 -22.94
CA ARG A 258 -6.82 -12.77 -22.60
C ARG A 258 -6.97 -11.46 -23.37
N ASP A 259 -6.96 -10.35 -22.64
CA ASP A 259 -7.10 -8.99 -23.14
C ASP A 259 -5.89 -8.17 -22.71
N SER A 260 -5.12 -7.67 -23.67
CA SER A 260 -3.88 -6.91 -23.40
C SER A 260 -4.12 -5.47 -22.95
N ARG A 261 -5.38 -5.03 -22.85
CA ARG A 261 -5.70 -3.73 -22.26
C ARG A 261 -5.46 -3.76 -20.76
N SER A 262 -4.84 -2.71 -20.25
CA SER A 262 -4.59 -2.58 -18.81
C SER A 262 -5.89 -2.43 -17.99
N LEU A 263 -5.81 -2.83 -16.73
CA LEU A 263 -6.81 -2.57 -15.70
C LEU A 263 -6.76 -1.09 -15.27
N LYS A 264 -7.10 -0.18 -16.19
CA LYS A 264 -7.04 1.28 -16.01
C LYS A 264 -5.65 1.77 -15.55
N GLY A 265 -4.60 1.20 -16.17
CA GLY A 265 -3.21 1.50 -15.85
C GLY A 265 -2.74 1.00 -14.48
N LYS A 266 -3.54 0.19 -13.77
CA LYS A 266 -3.18 -0.36 -12.45
C LYS A 266 -2.74 -1.82 -12.47
N TYR A 267 -3.01 -2.52 -13.56
CA TYR A 267 -2.49 -3.86 -13.84
C TYR A 267 -2.32 -3.99 -15.37
N PRO A 268 -1.26 -4.66 -15.87
CA PRO A 268 -0.88 -4.58 -17.29
C PRO A 268 -1.91 -5.13 -18.28
N HIS A 269 -2.73 -6.10 -17.87
CA HIS A 269 -3.68 -6.79 -18.75
C HIS A 269 -4.86 -7.38 -17.96
N MET A 270 -5.82 -8.01 -18.65
CA MET A 270 -7.02 -8.59 -18.05
C MET A 270 -7.38 -9.96 -18.66
N LEU A 271 -7.94 -10.85 -17.86
CA LEU A 271 -8.73 -12.00 -18.30
C LEU A 271 -10.22 -11.60 -18.30
N THR A 272 -10.92 -11.83 -19.41
CA THR A 272 -12.28 -11.31 -19.61
C THR A 272 -13.27 -12.36 -20.09
N ALA A 273 -14.51 -12.29 -19.62
CA ALA A 273 -15.63 -13.10 -20.08
C ALA A 273 -16.95 -12.37 -19.78
N ASN A 274 -18.03 -12.72 -20.48
CA ASN A 274 -19.35 -12.09 -20.30
C ASN A 274 -20.54 -13.03 -20.48
N GLU A 275 -20.32 -14.30 -20.82
CA GLU A 275 -21.40 -15.27 -21.01
C GLU A 275 -21.80 -15.87 -19.65
N PRO A 276 -23.06 -15.69 -19.18
CA PRO A 276 -23.53 -16.31 -17.95
C PRO A 276 -23.37 -17.82 -17.94
N GLY A 277 -23.05 -18.39 -16.78
CA GLY A 277 -22.73 -19.81 -16.64
C GLY A 277 -21.28 -20.15 -17.02
N THR A 278 -20.50 -19.22 -17.57
CA THR A 278 -19.06 -19.44 -17.78
C THR A 278 -18.37 -19.61 -16.43
N VAL A 279 -17.63 -20.71 -16.29
CA VAL A 279 -16.91 -21.08 -15.06
C VAL A 279 -15.41 -20.78 -15.21
N LEU A 280 -14.78 -20.34 -14.13
CA LEU A 280 -13.33 -20.33 -13.94
C LEU A 280 -13.01 -21.13 -12.68
N ARG A 281 -12.21 -22.20 -12.82
CA ARG A 281 -11.78 -23.01 -11.68
C ARG A 281 -10.26 -23.09 -11.61
N PHE A 282 -9.67 -22.75 -10.47
CA PHE A 282 -8.23 -22.81 -10.29
C PHE A 282 -7.86 -23.16 -8.85
N THR A 283 -6.64 -23.66 -8.68
CA THR A 283 -6.09 -24.00 -7.38
C THR A 283 -5.09 -22.94 -6.92
N PHE A 284 -4.99 -22.73 -5.60
CA PHE A 284 -4.01 -21.83 -5.01
C PHE A 284 -3.57 -22.36 -3.64
N ALA A 285 -2.32 -22.09 -3.25
CA ALA A 285 -1.84 -22.34 -1.90
C ALA A 285 -1.94 -21.05 -1.10
N GLY A 286 -2.60 -21.05 0.06
CA GLY A 286 -2.65 -19.85 0.86
C GLY A 286 -3.81 -19.71 1.83
N THR A 287 -3.82 -18.59 2.54
CA THR A 287 -4.77 -18.28 3.61
C THR A 287 -5.83 -17.24 3.23
N ALA A 288 -5.74 -16.65 2.04
CA ALA A 288 -6.69 -15.66 1.55
C ALA A 288 -6.87 -15.74 0.04
N LEU A 289 -8.05 -15.33 -0.42
CA LEU A 289 -8.38 -15.15 -1.81
C LEU A 289 -9.10 -13.82 -2.01
N GLY A 290 -8.69 -13.08 -3.02
CA GLY A 290 -9.41 -11.93 -3.54
C GLY A 290 -9.33 -11.83 -5.06
N ILE A 291 -10.07 -10.87 -5.62
CA ILE A 291 -10.07 -10.56 -7.05
C ILE A 291 -9.70 -9.10 -7.23
N TYR A 292 -8.78 -8.82 -8.15
CA TYR A 292 -8.47 -7.48 -8.65
C TYR A 292 -9.06 -7.34 -10.06
N TRP A 293 -10.14 -6.57 -10.20
CA TRP A 293 -10.96 -6.53 -11.42
C TRP A 293 -11.39 -5.12 -11.82
N LEU A 294 -11.99 -5.01 -13.00
CA LEU A 294 -12.55 -3.77 -13.51
C LEU A 294 -13.98 -3.62 -13.00
N VAL A 295 -14.28 -2.46 -12.44
CA VAL A 295 -15.65 -1.98 -12.26
C VAL A 295 -15.96 -1.02 -13.40
N ALA A 296 -17.00 -1.32 -14.18
CA ALA A 296 -17.45 -0.55 -15.34
C ALA A 296 -18.98 -0.67 -15.51
N GLU A 297 -19.58 0.20 -16.32
CA GLU A 297 -21.03 0.30 -16.51
C GLU A 297 -21.71 -1.02 -16.87
N ASP A 298 -21.00 -1.91 -17.57
CA ASP A 298 -21.46 -3.20 -18.09
C ASP A 298 -20.97 -4.41 -17.28
N SER A 299 -20.45 -4.17 -16.08
CA SER A 299 -19.88 -5.22 -15.24
C SER A 299 -20.95 -6.08 -14.57
N GLY A 300 -20.70 -7.38 -14.54
CA GLY A 300 -21.60 -8.38 -13.99
C GLY A 300 -21.31 -8.75 -12.54
N ASP A 301 -22.05 -9.76 -12.09
CA ASP A 301 -21.85 -10.40 -10.81
C ASP A 301 -21.32 -11.82 -11.04
N ILE A 302 -20.65 -12.33 -10.02
CA ILE A 302 -20.18 -13.71 -9.95
C ILE A 302 -20.79 -14.39 -8.74
N GLU A 303 -20.89 -15.70 -8.83
CA GLU A 303 -20.94 -16.60 -7.69
C GLU A 303 -19.58 -17.27 -7.54
N TRP A 304 -19.09 -17.42 -6.31
CA TRP A 304 -17.79 -18.02 -6.03
C TRP A 304 -17.85 -18.95 -4.81
N SER A 305 -17.01 -19.96 -4.79
CA SER A 305 -16.80 -20.83 -3.63
C SER A 305 -15.35 -21.30 -3.55
N VAL A 306 -14.91 -21.62 -2.33
CA VAL A 306 -13.60 -22.24 -2.06
C VAL A 306 -13.86 -23.62 -1.45
N ASP A 307 -13.22 -24.64 -2.00
CA ASP A 307 -13.33 -26.05 -1.55
C ASP A 307 -14.77 -26.59 -1.48
N GLY A 308 -15.62 -26.12 -2.38
CA GLY A 308 -17.03 -26.53 -2.43
C GLY A 308 -17.87 -25.98 -1.27
N SER A 309 -17.42 -24.90 -0.60
CA SER A 309 -18.23 -24.15 0.34
C SER A 309 -19.55 -23.69 -0.30
N VAL A 310 -20.51 -23.31 0.54
CA VAL A 310 -21.73 -22.64 0.07
C VAL A 310 -21.32 -21.45 -0.80
N PRO A 311 -21.80 -21.37 -2.06
CA PRO A 311 -21.38 -20.28 -2.93
C PRO A 311 -21.88 -18.91 -2.44
N GLU A 312 -21.02 -17.91 -2.59
CA GLU A 312 -21.29 -16.52 -2.24
C GLU A 312 -21.28 -15.64 -3.47
N ARG A 313 -22.00 -14.52 -3.42
CA ARG A 313 -22.09 -13.56 -4.53
C ARG A 313 -21.11 -12.41 -4.35
N ALA A 314 -20.44 -12.02 -5.43
CA ALA A 314 -19.66 -10.78 -5.47
C ALA A 314 -20.01 -9.99 -6.75
N SER A 315 -20.05 -8.67 -6.64
CA SER A 315 -20.41 -7.78 -7.74
C SER A 315 -19.18 -7.02 -8.24
N ALA A 316 -18.88 -7.12 -9.55
CA ALA A 316 -17.91 -6.26 -10.21
C ALA A 316 -18.51 -4.90 -10.59
N TRP A 317 -19.65 -4.52 -9.99
CA TRP A 317 -20.38 -3.30 -10.25
C TRP A 317 -20.78 -2.58 -8.96
N ASP A 318 -20.79 -1.26 -9.00
CA ASP A 318 -21.40 -0.39 -8.00
C ASP A 318 -21.96 0.88 -8.65
N ARG A 319 -22.65 1.71 -7.85
CA ARG A 319 -23.33 2.92 -8.35
C ARG A 319 -22.43 3.91 -9.08
N TYR A 320 -21.11 3.91 -8.84
CA TYR A 320 -20.18 4.82 -9.50
C TYR A 320 -19.78 4.34 -10.90
N ALA A 321 -20.02 3.06 -11.21
CA ALA A 321 -19.73 2.46 -12.50
C ALA A 321 -20.50 3.13 -13.66
N THR A 322 -21.63 3.80 -13.37
CA THR A 322 -22.41 4.59 -14.34
C THR A 322 -21.73 5.90 -14.73
N GLN A 323 -20.73 6.35 -13.97
CA GLN A 323 -20.02 7.61 -14.20
C GLN A 323 -18.62 7.38 -14.78
N PHE A 324 -17.92 6.37 -14.28
CA PHE A 324 -16.58 6.03 -14.75
C PHE A 324 -16.20 4.59 -14.42
N ALA A 325 -15.36 4.02 -15.28
CA ALA A 325 -14.74 2.71 -15.04
C ALA A 325 -13.42 2.84 -14.27
N ARG A 326 -13.16 1.92 -13.35
CA ARG A 326 -11.97 1.93 -12.49
C ARG A 326 -11.49 0.52 -12.14
N ALA A 327 -10.21 0.40 -11.81
CA ALA A 327 -9.70 -0.80 -11.14
C ALA A 327 -10.27 -0.85 -9.71
N HIS A 328 -10.67 -2.03 -9.26
CA HIS A 328 -11.18 -2.28 -7.92
C HIS A 328 -10.79 -3.68 -7.47
N TYR A 329 -10.71 -3.93 -6.17
CA TYR A 329 -10.46 -5.25 -5.64
C TYR A 329 -11.51 -5.64 -4.60
N VAL A 330 -11.68 -6.94 -4.41
CA VAL A 330 -12.49 -7.49 -3.33
C VAL A 330 -11.71 -8.64 -2.70
N LEU A 331 -11.62 -8.65 -1.36
CA LEU A 331 -11.21 -9.86 -0.65
C LEU A 331 -12.46 -10.72 -0.47
N LEU A 332 -12.41 -11.92 -1.02
CA LEU A 332 -13.49 -12.89 -0.95
C LEU A 332 -13.43 -13.63 0.39
N CYS A 333 -12.24 -14.08 0.77
CA CYS A 333 -11.97 -14.65 2.09
C CYS A 333 -10.53 -14.35 2.51
N ASP A 334 -10.30 -14.21 3.82
CA ASP A 334 -8.98 -13.82 4.36
C ASP A 334 -8.59 -14.59 5.63
N ARG A 335 -9.23 -15.74 5.87
CA ARG A 335 -9.02 -16.62 7.03
C ARG A 335 -9.13 -18.11 6.68
N LEU A 336 -8.62 -18.48 5.51
CA LEU A 336 -8.47 -19.90 5.16
C LEU A 336 -7.34 -20.52 5.98
N ASP A 337 -7.36 -21.84 6.10
CA ASP A 337 -6.20 -22.60 6.56
C ASP A 337 -5.03 -22.41 5.58
N ASP A 338 -3.79 -22.58 6.05
CA ASP A 338 -2.63 -22.49 5.14
C ASP A 338 -2.48 -23.83 4.39
N ALA A 339 -3.25 -23.99 3.32
CA ALA A 339 -3.34 -25.23 2.55
C ALA A 339 -3.50 -24.97 1.05
N MET A 340 -3.57 -26.06 0.28
CA MET A 340 -4.01 -26.01 -1.11
C MET A 340 -5.54 -25.95 -1.15
N HIS A 341 -6.06 -24.96 -1.87
CA HIS A 341 -7.49 -24.71 -2.05
C HIS A 341 -7.88 -24.74 -3.52
N THR A 342 -9.16 -24.99 -3.79
CA THR A 342 -9.77 -24.86 -5.12
C THR A 342 -10.83 -23.77 -5.11
N CYS A 343 -10.62 -22.70 -5.89
CA CYS A 343 -11.63 -21.69 -6.17
C CYS A 343 -12.47 -22.10 -7.39
N THR A 344 -13.79 -21.99 -7.29
CA THR A 344 -14.70 -22.00 -8.44
C THR A 344 -15.44 -20.67 -8.50
N LEU A 345 -15.46 -20.04 -9.68
CA LEU A 345 -16.18 -18.81 -9.96
C LEU A 345 -17.09 -19.03 -11.17
N THR A 346 -18.32 -18.57 -11.11
CA THR A 346 -19.32 -18.66 -12.18
C THR A 346 -19.90 -17.29 -12.45
N ILE A 347 -19.96 -16.88 -13.73
CA ILE A 347 -20.61 -15.62 -14.13
C ILE A 347 -22.13 -15.77 -14.00
N LEU A 348 -22.78 -14.85 -13.30
CA LEU A 348 -24.22 -14.86 -13.11
C LEU A 348 -24.97 -14.18 -14.25
N SER A 349 -26.19 -14.64 -14.51
CA SER A 349 -27.15 -13.95 -15.38
C SER A 349 -27.73 -12.71 -14.68
N GLU A 350 -27.93 -12.81 -13.37
CA GLU A 350 -28.34 -11.74 -12.50
C GLU A 350 -27.22 -10.71 -12.39
N ARG A 351 -27.56 -9.45 -12.61
CA ARG A 351 -26.66 -8.31 -12.47
C ARG A 351 -27.32 -7.23 -11.63
N GLN A 352 -26.53 -6.26 -11.20
CA GLN A 352 -27.05 -5.07 -10.53
C GLN A 352 -28.09 -4.35 -11.43
N PRO A 353 -29.18 -3.77 -10.88
CA PRO A 353 -30.30 -3.26 -11.69
C PRO A 353 -29.91 -2.21 -12.74
N LEU A 354 -28.87 -1.43 -12.48
CA LEU A 354 -28.38 -0.38 -13.38
C LEU A 354 -27.15 -0.83 -14.19
N SER A 355 -26.74 -2.08 -14.10
CA SER A 355 -25.65 -2.61 -14.93
C SER A 355 -26.13 -2.88 -16.36
N ALA A 356 -25.32 -2.46 -17.33
CA ALA A 356 -25.55 -2.63 -18.75
C ALA A 356 -25.15 -4.03 -19.27
N GLY A 357 -24.54 -4.89 -18.45
CA GLY A 357 -24.00 -6.17 -18.91
C GLY A 357 -23.57 -7.12 -17.81
N THR A 358 -22.92 -8.21 -18.23
CA THR A 358 -22.45 -9.30 -17.37
C THR A 358 -20.94 -9.49 -17.49
N TRP A 359 -20.21 -8.45 -17.90
CA TRP A 359 -18.77 -8.56 -18.11
C TRP A 359 -18.02 -8.71 -16.80
N ILE A 360 -17.13 -9.70 -16.74
CA ILE A 360 -16.14 -9.88 -15.69
C ILE A 360 -14.76 -9.70 -16.31
N ARG A 361 -13.94 -8.84 -15.72
CA ARG A 361 -12.61 -8.47 -16.24
C ARG A 361 -11.61 -8.44 -15.11
N ILE A 362 -10.82 -9.50 -14.98
CA ILE A 362 -9.94 -9.74 -13.84
C ILE A 362 -8.49 -9.48 -14.27
N GLY A 363 -7.79 -8.59 -13.58
CA GLY A 363 -6.34 -8.44 -13.75
C GLY A 363 -5.58 -9.54 -13.05
N ALA A 364 -5.85 -9.74 -11.75
CA ALA A 364 -5.18 -10.73 -10.92
C ALA A 364 -6.08 -11.24 -9.79
N PHE A 365 -5.67 -12.35 -9.17
CA PHE A 365 -6.19 -12.82 -7.90
C PHE A 365 -5.23 -12.44 -6.77
N LEU A 366 -5.78 -12.05 -5.62
CA LEU A 366 -5.03 -11.72 -4.42
C LEU A 366 -4.88 -13.01 -3.62
N ILE A 367 -3.69 -13.62 -3.61
CA ILE A 367 -3.43 -14.88 -2.92
C ILE A 367 -2.66 -14.62 -1.63
N GLY A 368 -3.29 -14.89 -0.49
CA GLY A 368 -2.70 -14.65 0.83
C GLY A 368 -1.85 -15.82 1.27
N GLY A 369 -0.79 -15.57 2.03
CA GLY A 369 0.15 -16.58 2.49
C GLY A 369 1.59 -16.22 2.13
N SER A 370 2.51 -16.71 2.94
CA SER A 370 3.94 -16.42 2.83
C SER A 370 4.66 -17.24 1.75
N GLY A 371 4.00 -18.28 1.21
CA GLY A 371 4.60 -19.43 0.53
C GLY A 371 4.55 -19.47 -1.00
N GLY A 372 4.51 -18.32 -1.69
CA GLY A 372 4.38 -18.27 -3.16
C GLY A 372 5.69 -18.27 -3.97
N ARG A 373 6.89 -18.29 -3.37
CA ARG A 373 8.16 -18.18 -4.12
C ARG A 373 9.27 -19.17 -3.75
N GLU A 374 9.04 -20.17 -2.90
CA GLU A 374 10.08 -21.13 -2.47
C GLU A 374 9.79 -22.59 -2.87
N ARG A 375 8.87 -22.83 -3.81
CA ARG A 375 8.62 -24.16 -4.37
C ARG A 375 8.56 -24.11 -5.88
N ASP A 376 9.69 -23.84 -6.50
CA ASP A 376 10.02 -24.24 -7.87
C ASP A 376 11.49 -24.68 -7.93
#